data_AF-A0A0G1U1C5-F1
#
_entry.id   AF-A0A0G1U1C5-F1
#
_cell.length_a   1.000
_cell.length_b   1.000
_cell.length_c   1.000
_cell.angle_alpha   90.00
_cell.angle_beta   90.00
_cell.angle_gamma   90.00
#
_symmetry.space_group_name_H-M   'P 1'
#
loop_
_entity.id
_entity.type
_entity.pdbx_description
1 polymer ?
#
loop_
_entity_poly.entity_id
_entity_poly.type
_entity_poly.pdbx_seq_one_letter_code
_entity_poly.pdbx_strand_id
1 'polypeptide(L)'
;MSSATIKVNLPAGILGNAKEEARRIGISVQDFIRMLMATYFANAGSVRALTRDQELYNRAQKEIREGKFTTVNNKAELEVYLNRLNS
;
A
#
# COMPACT_ATOMS: atom_id res chain seq x y z
N MET A 1 -4.18 -12.56 16.33
CA MET A 1 -4.65 -12.51 14.92
C MET A 1 -5.82 -11.53 14.86
N SER A 2 -5.72 -10.49 14.03
CA SER A 2 -6.84 -9.55 13.81
C SER A 2 -7.68 -10.09 12.64
N SER A 3 -8.99 -10.26 12.83
CA SER A 3 -9.94 -10.62 11.78
C SER A 3 -10.83 -9.41 11.50
N ALA A 4 -10.88 -8.95 10.26
CA ALA A 4 -11.73 -7.84 9.83
C ALA A 4 -12.86 -8.37 8.94
N THR A 5 -14.10 -8.05 9.30
CA THR A 5 -15.28 -8.38 8.49
C THR A 5 -15.56 -7.25 7.53
N ILE A 6 -15.61 -7.56 6.23
CA ILE A 6 -15.97 -6.60 5.18
C ILE A 6 -17.40 -6.90 4.73
N LYS A 7 -18.28 -5.90 4.81
CA LYS A 7 -19.62 -5.95 4.22
C LYS A 7 -19.61 -5.15 2.93
N VAL A 8 -20.03 -5.79 1.83
CA VAL A 8 -20.08 -5.16 0.50
C VAL A 8 -21.49 -5.29 -0.03
N ASN A 9 -22.07 -4.16 -0.44
CA ASN A 9 -23.34 -4.14 -1.16
C ASN A 9 -23.05 -4.34 -2.65
N LEU A 10 -23.50 -5.46 -3.21
CA LEU A 10 -23.33 -5.79 -4.62
C LEU A 10 -24.69 -5.73 -5.34
N PRO A 11 -24.75 -5.15 -6.55
CA PRO A 11 -25.91 -5.28 -7.42
C PRO A 11 -26.25 -6.76 -7.66
N ALA A 12 -27.54 -7.08 -7.73
CA ALA A 12 -28.01 -8.46 -7.83
C ALA A 12 -27.39 -9.24 -9.02
N GLY A 13 -27.24 -8.60 -10.18
CA GLY A 13 -26.62 -9.22 -11.35
C GLY A 13 -25.14 -9.56 -11.15
N ILE A 14 -24.37 -8.69 -10.51
CA ILE A 14 -22.95 -8.93 -10.21
C ILE A 14 -22.81 -10.07 -9.20
N LEU A 15 -23.65 -10.08 -8.16
CA LEU A 15 -23.67 -11.17 -7.19
C LEU A 15 -24.06 -12.51 -7.84
N GLY A 16 -25.01 -12.50 -8.78
CA GLY A 16 -25.41 -13.67 -9.56
C GLY A 16 -24.22 -14.27 -10.33
N ASN A 17 -23.56 -13.44 -11.14
CA ASN A 17 -22.40 -13.86 -11.93
C ASN A 17 -21.26 -14.37 -11.03
N ALA A 18 -20.98 -13.69 -9.92
CA ALA A 18 -19.95 -14.12 -8.98
C ALA A 18 -20.27 -15.47 -8.32
N LYS A 19 -21.55 -15.74 -8.01
CA LYS A 19 -21.97 -17.03 -7.46
C LYS A 19 -21.85 -18.15 -8.49
N GLU A 20 -22.23 -17.91 -9.73
CA GLU A 20 -22.10 -18.89 -10.81
C GLU A 20 -20.64 -19.23 -11.08
N GLU A 21 -19.80 -18.21 -11.14
CA GLU A 21 -18.37 -18.37 -11.37
C GLU A 21 -17.67 -19.09 -10.22
N ALA A 22 -17.98 -18.72 -8.96
CA ALA A 22 -17.48 -19.43 -7.80
C ALA A 22 -17.89 -20.91 -7.80
N ARG A 23 -19.14 -21.21 -8.20
CA ARG A 23 -19.63 -22.58 -8.36
C ARG A 23 -18.88 -23.33 -9.46
N ARG A 24 -18.60 -22.68 -10.60
CA ARG A 24 -17.89 -23.26 -11.74
C ARG A 24 -16.49 -23.74 -11.37
N ILE A 25 -15.78 -22.97 -10.54
CA ILE A 25 -14.42 -23.30 -10.07
C ILE A 25 -14.40 -24.08 -8.75
N GLY A 26 -15.57 -24.39 -8.17
CA GLY A 26 -15.69 -25.22 -6.98
C GLY A 26 -15.31 -24.55 -5.66
N ILE A 27 -15.44 -23.23 -5.54
CA ILE A 27 -15.13 -22.49 -4.30
C ILE A 27 -16.33 -21.71 -3.76
N SER A 28 -16.22 -21.24 -2.50
CA SER A 28 -17.25 -20.38 -1.92
C SER A 28 -17.27 -18.99 -2.60
N VAL A 29 -18.44 -18.36 -2.68
CA VAL A 29 -18.55 -16.99 -3.20
C VAL A 29 -17.72 -15.99 -2.38
N GLN A 30 -17.52 -16.25 -1.09
CA GLN A 30 -16.71 -15.42 -0.21
C GLN A 30 -15.22 -15.52 -0.56
N ASP A 31 -14.72 -16.73 -0.80
CA ASP A 31 -13.33 -16.95 -1.21
C ASP A 31 -13.07 -16.40 -2.61
N PHE A 32 -14.05 -16.53 -3.50
CA PHE A 32 -13.98 -15.92 -4.82
C PHE A 32 -13.85 -14.39 -4.73
N ILE A 33 -14.72 -13.73 -3.95
CA ILE A 33 -14.63 -12.28 -3.73
C ILE A 33 -13.29 -11.92 -3.07
N ARG A 34 -12.83 -12.69 -2.08
CA ARG A 34 -11.54 -12.47 -1.42
C ARG A 34 -10.38 -12.55 -2.43
N MET A 35 -10.40 -13.53 -3.32
CA MET A 35 -9.39 -13.69 -4.37
C MET A 35 -9.39 -12.51 -5.36
N LEU A 36 -10.57 -12.05 -5.78
CA LEU A 36 -10.70 -10.88 -6.65
C LEU A 36 -10.15 -9.62 -5.96
N MET A 37 -10.52 -9.39 -4.69
CA MET A 37 -10.02 -8.25 -3.92
C MET A 37 -8.52 -8.32 -3.71
N ALA A 38 -7.98 -9.49 -3.36
CA ALA A 38 -6.55 -9.71 -3.21
C ALA A 38 -5.80 -9.41 -4.52
N THR A 39 -6.33 -9.88 -5.65
CA THR A 39 -5.75 -9.64 -6.98
C THR A 39 -5.80 -8.16 -7.35
N TYR A 40 -6.91 -7.48 -7.07
CA TYR A 40 -7.06 -6.04 -7.31
C TYR A 40 -6.06 -5.25 -6.46
N PHE A 41 -6.01 -5.48 -5.15
CA PHE A 41 -5.11 -4.74 -4.26
C PHE A 41 -3.64 -5.08 -4.47
N ALA A 42 -3.31 -6.32 -4.85
CA ALA A 42 -1.95 -6.68 -5.22
C ALA A 42 -1.47 -5.93 -6.47
N ASN A 43 -2.38 -5.54 -7.37
CA ASN A 43 -2.06 -4.85 -8.62
C ASN A 43 -2.39 -3.36 -8.62
N ALA A 44 -3.14 -2.86 -7.64
CA ALA A 44 -3.49 -1.46 -7.52
C ALA A 44 -2.22 -0.62 -7.28
N GLY A 45 -1.90 0.25 -8.25
CA GLY A 45 -0.75 1.15 -8.18
C GLY A 45 -0.75 2.03 -6.92
N SER A 46 -1.92 2.38 -6.39
CA SER A 46 -2.08 3.13 -5.14
C SER A 46 -1.64 2.34 -3.90
N VAL A 47 -1.95 1.05 -3.82
CA VAL A 47 -1.51 0.18 -2.70
C VAL A 47 -0.01 -0.11 -2.81
N ARG A 48 0.50 -0.33 -4.03
CA ARG A 48 1.93 -0.46 -4.31
C ARG A 48 2.71 0.82 -4.00
N ALA A 49 2.15 1.99 -4.30
CA ALA A 49 2.75 3.28 -3.98
C ALA A 49 2.79 3.51 -2.46
N LEU A 50 1.68 3.27 -1.74
CA LEU A 50 1.65 3.37 -0.28
C LEU A 50 2.67 2.43 0.39
N THR A 51 2.81 1.20 -0.09
CA THR A 51 3.79 0.25 0.44
C THR A 51 5.23 0.67 0.11
N ARG A 52 5.51 1.12 -1.12
CA ARG A 52 6.83 1.63 -1.51
C ARG A 52 7.20 2.90 -0.75
N ASP A 53 6.29 3.84 -0.61
CA ASP A 53 6.52 5.11 0.10
C ASP A 53 6.76 4.84 1.59
N GLN A 54 6.04 3.89 2.18
CA GLN A 54 6.28 3.45 3.55
C GLN A 54 7.66 2.77 3.69
N GLU A 55 8.08 1.95 2.72
CA GLU A 55 9.42 1.35 2.72
C GLU A 55 10.53 2.38 2.58
N LEU A 56 10.37 3.36 1.68
CA LEU A 56 11.30 4.48 1.50
C LEU A 56 11.40 5.32 2.77
N TYR A 57 10.26 5.64 3.39
CA TYR A 57 10.22 6.35 4.66
C TYR A 57 10.93 5.58 5.77
N ASN A 58 10.64 4.28 5.92
CA ASN A 58 11.27 3.42 6.92
C ASN A 58 12.80 3.34 6.72
N ARG A 59 13.25 3.26 5.47
CA ARG A 59 14.68 3.27 5.12
C ARG A 59 15.34 4.60 5.46
N ALA A 60 14.74 5.72 5.05
CA ALA A 60 15.24 7.05 5.38
C ALA A 60 15.35 7.25 6.90
N GLN A 61 14.35 6.83 7.68
CA GLN A 61 14.38 6.88 9.15
C GLN A 61 15.47 6.00 9.77
N LYS A 62 15.80 4.87 9.14
CA LYS A 62 16.91 4.02 9.57
C LYS A 62 18.26 4.70 9.29
N GLU A 63 18.43 5.26 8.10
CA GLU A 63 19.69 5.88 7.69
C GLU A 63 19.97 7.21 8.44
N ILE A 64 18.91 7.97 8.79
CA ILE A 64 19.01 9.11 9.72
C ILE A 64 19.50 8.64 11.10
N ARG A 65 18.96 7.54 11.63
CA ARG A 65 19.40 6.97 12.93
C ARG A 65 20.85 6.45 12.89
N GLU A 66 21.28 5.92 11.76
CA GLU A 66 22.67 5.47 11.53
C GLU A 66 23.65 6.64 11.31
N GLY A 67 23.18 7.90 11.30
CA GLY A 67 24.02 9.09 11.12
C GLY A 67 24.49 9.33 9.69
N LYS A 68 23.91 8.62 8.70
CA LYS A 68 24.26 8.77 7.28
C LYS A 68 23.66 10.03 6.63
N PHE A 69 22.63 10.60 7.25
CA PHE A 69 21.98 11.82 6.78
C PHE A 69 21.93 12.88 7.90
N THR A 70 22.09 14.14 7.51
CA THR A 70 21.93 15.29 8.39
C THR A 70 20.49 15.78 8.33
N THR A 71 19.81 15.82 9.48
CA THR A 71 18.48 16.41 9.58
C THR A 71 18.59 17.93 9.51
N VAL A 72 17.81 18.54 8.63
CA VAL A 72 17.72 19.99 8.45
C VAL A 72 16.33 20.44 8.91
N ASN A 73 16.26 21.29 9.94
CA ASN A 73 15.00 21.60 10.61
C ASN A 73 14.34 22.89 10.09
N ASN A 74 15.09 23.72 9.36
CA ASN A 74 14.58 24.98 8.85
C ASN A 74 15.28 25.41 7.55
N LYS A 75 14.68 26.40 6.88
CA LYS A 75 15.15 26.90 5.58
C LYS A 75 16.58 27.46 5.63
N ALA A 76 16.95 28.16 6.71
CA ALA A 76 18.28 28.73 6.84
C ALA A 76 19.37 27.67 6.95
N GLU A 77 19.12 26.59 7.72
CA GLU A 77 20.02 25.44 7.80
C GLU A 77 20.17 24.73 6.45
N LEU A 78 19.11 24.67 5.64
CA LEU A 78 19.14 24.07 4.31
C LEU A 78 20.04 24.86 3.35
N GLU A 79 19.89 26.18 3.31
CA GLU A 79 20.70 27.05 2.46
C GLU A 79 22.19 26.97 2.80
N VAL A 80 22.53 26.93 4.09
CA VAL A 80 23.92 26.76 4.56
C VAL A 80 24.48 25.40 4.14
N TYR A 81 23.69 24.33 4.26
CA TYR A 81 24.11 22.98 3.87
C TYR A 81 24.34 22.87 2.36
N LEU A 82 23.43 23.39 1.54
CA LEU A 82 23.54 23.36 0.08
C LEU A 82 24.73 24.19 -0.43
N ASN A 83 25.00 25.35 0.17
CA ASN A 83 26.15 26.17 -0.18
C ASN A 83 27.48 25.47 0.13
N ARG A 84 27.56 24.67 1.20
CA ARG A 84 28.74 23.85 1.53
C ARG A 84 29.01 22.73 0.53
N LEU A 85 28.00 22.20 -0.15
CA LEU A 85 28.16 21.13 -1.14
C LEU A 85 28.63 21.64 -2.51
N ASN A 86 28.40 22.93 -2.80
CA ASN A 86 28.77 23.58 -4.05
C ASN A 86 30.14 24.31 -4.00
N SER A 87 30.85 24.21 -2.88
CA SER A 87 32.18 24.80 -2.64
C SER A 87 33.25 23.72 -2.61
#